data_AF-A0A3N7GBA9-F1
#
_entry.id   AF-A0A3N7GBA9-F1
#
_cell.length_a   1.000
_cell.length_b   1.000
_cell.length_c   1.000
_cell.angle_alpha   90.00
_cell.angle_beta   90.00
_cell.angle_gamma   90.00
#
_symmetry.space_group_name_H-M   'P 1'
#
loop_
_entity.id
_entity.type
_entity.pdbx_description
1 polymer ?
#
loop_
_entity_poly.entity_id
_entity_poly.type
_entity_poly.pdbx_seq_one_letter_code
_entity_poly.pdbx_strand_id
1 'polypeptide(L)'
;MAGRSDRGGSPPLGSAIGVGAVVAAGASLMLARTFAARVLTPAPRPEHGICVLALEASGSARGGQRVWLQGPDVDLEGSYSFIFDAPDRLTQHLAGHARLGPVVDRVRTRTGVRVAREVMSVERGELRVGALGRITGWWYTEPEQLGYESTRVALPLPGGVGWGWVIRPAHPVAGRWAVSPHIAFMKLTMNLG
;
A
#
# COMPACT_ATOMS: atom_id res chain seq x y z
N MET A 1 -7.50 -19.05 -85.44
CA MET A 1 -8.14 -17.71 -85.40
C MET A 1 -9.20 -17.71 -84.30
N ALA A 2 -9.35 -16.54 -83.68
CA ALA A 2 -10.03 -16.20 -82.43
C ALA A 2 -11.37 -16.88 -82.08
N GLY A 3 -11.61 -17.04 -80.77
CA GLY A 3 -12.91 -17.36 -80.20
C GLY A 3 -12.88 -17.66 -78.71
N ARG A 4 -12.50 -16.68 -77.88
CA ARG A 4 -12.59 -16.71 -76.41
C ARG A 4 -14.06 -16.60 -75.99
N SER A 5 -14.54 -17.49 -75.12
CA SER A 5 -15.70 -17.21 -74.25
C SER A 5 -15.50 -17.82 -72.87
N ASP A 6 -15.73 -16.99 -71.86
CA ASP A 6 -15.50 -17.22 -70.44
C ASP A 6 -16.37 -18.32 -69.85
N ARG A 7 -15.82 -19.07 -68.88
CA ARG A 7 -16.60 -19.54 -67.73
C ARG A 7 -15.84 -19.29 -66.45
N GLY A 8 -16.57 -18.67 -65.52
CA GLY A 8 -16.04 -18.03 -64.33
C GLY A 8 -15.37 -18.96 -63.34
N GLY A 9 -14.29 -18.45 -62.76
CA GLY A 9 -13.85 -18.80 -61.41
C GLY A 9 -14.02 -17.56 -60.55
N SER A 10 -15.02 -17.55 -59.67
CA SER A 10 -15.10 -16.51 -58.63
C SER A 10 -13.91 -16.68 -57.68
N PRO A 11 -13.17 -15.63 -57.30
CA PRO A 11 -12.16 -15.76 -56.25
C PRO A 11 -12.84 -16.05 -54.90
N PRO A 12 -12.29 -16.92 -54.06
CA PRO A 12 -12.88 -17.22 -52.77
C PRO A 12 -12.91 -15.97 -51.88
N LEU A 13 -14.12 -15.58 -51.45
CA LEU A 13 -14.33 -14.74 -50.27
C LEU A 13 -13.80 -15.50 -49.04
N GLY A 14 -12.48 -15.47 -48.82
CA GLY A 14 -11.83 -16.22 -47.76
C GLY A 14 -10.92 -15.41 -46.84
N SER A 15 -10.73 -14.11 -47.10
CA SER A 15 -9.55 -13.41 -46.57
C SER A 15 -9.83 -12.12 -45.81
N ALA A 16 -11.08 -11.83 -45.42
CA ALA A 16 -11.42 -10.59 -44.71
C ALA A 16 -11.81 -10.77 -43.23
N ILE A 17 -12.11 -12.00 -42.78
CA ILE A 17 -12.62 -12.24 -41.41
C ILE A 17 -11.48 -12.48 -40.40
N GLY A 18 -10.29 -12.89 -40.86
CA GLY A 18 -9.19 -13.25 -39.97
C GLY A 18 -8.50 -12.07 -39.25
N VAL A 19 -8.46 -10.88 -39.86
CA VAL A 19 -7.69 -9.75 -39.30
C VAL A 19 -8.51 -8.99 -38.25
N GLY A 20 -9.82 -8.83 -38.46
CA GLY A 20 -10.70 -8.11 -37.51
C GLY A 20 -10.85 -8.80 -36.16
N ALA A 21 -10.94 -10.13 -36.15
CA ALA A 21 -11.07 -10.92 -34.92
C ALA A 21 -9.79 -10.90 -34.07
N VAL A 22 -8.61 -10.92 -34.69
CA VAL A 22 -7.31 -10.86 -33.99
C VAL A 22 -7.06 -9.48 -33.38
N VAL A 23 -7.43 -8.40 -34.07
CA VAL A 23 -7.30 -7.03 -33.56
C VAL A 23 -8.28 -6.75 -32.41
N ALA A 24 -9.54 -7.19 -32.53
CA ALA A 24 -10.55 -7.01 -31.47
C ALA A 24 -10.26 -7.86 -30.21
N ALA A 25 -9.78 -9.10 -30.36
CA ALA A 25 -9.37 -9.95 -29.25
C ALA A 25 -8.12 -9.39 -28.55
N GLY A 26 -7.15 -8.89 -29.32
CA GLY A 26 -5.93 -8.25 -28.80
C GLY A 26 -6.21 -6.99 -27.98
N ALA A 27 -7.14 -6.13 -28.44
CA ALA A 27 -7.57 -4.93 -27.73
C ALA A 27 -8.25 -5.25 -26.40
N SER A 28 -9.10 -6.29 -26.38
CA SER A 28 -9.83 -6.74 -25.18
C SER A 28 -8.89 -7.29 -24.10
N LEU A 29 -7.88 -8.08 -24.49
CA LEU A 29 -6.87 -8.59 -23.58
C LEU A 29 -5.97 -7.48 -23.02
N MET A 30 -5.64 -6.46 -23.83
CA MET A 30 -4.88 -5.31 -23.35
C MET A 30 -5.68 -4.46 -22.36
N LEU A 31 -6.99 -4.29 -22.60
CA LEU A 31 -7.86 -3.56 -21.68
C LEU A 31 -8.04 -4.33 -20.35
N ALA A 32 -8.24 -5.64 -20.42
CA ALA A 32 -8.30 -6.49 -19.23
C ALA A 32 -6.99 -6.47 -18.43
N ARG A 33 -5.83 -6.54 -19.11
CA ARG A 33 -4.51 -6.46 -18.45
C ARG A 33 -4.25 -5.09 -17.83
N THR A 34 -4.60 -4.01 -18.50
CA THR A 34 -4.42 -2.64 -17.96
C THR A 34 -5.38 -2.36 -16.81
N PHE A 35 -6.62 -2.84 -16.88
CA PHE A 35 -7.57 -2.78 -15.78
C PHE A 35 -7.08 -3.61 -14.59
N ALA A 36 -6.68 -4.87 -14.83
CA ALA A 36 -6.10 -5.73 -13.80
C ALA A 36 -4.84 -5.10 -13.18
N ALA A 37 -3.94 -4.51 -13.97
CA ALA A 37 -2.77 -3.82 -13.45
C ALA A 37 -3.15 -2.60 -12.60
N ARG A 38 -4.15 -1.79 -13.00
CA ARG A 38 -4.57 -0.64 -12.18
C ARG A 38 -5.30 -1.02 -10.90
N VAL A 39 -6.01 -2.16 -10.90
CA VAL A 39 -6.75 -2.63 -9.72
C VAL A 39 -5.87 -3.44 -8.78
N LEU A 40 -5.04 -4.33 -9.33
CA LEU A 40 -4.23 -5.28 -8.55
C LEU A 40 -2.82 -4.77 -8.27
N THR A 41 -2.29 -3.87 -9.09
CA THR A 41 -0.97 -3.27 -8.86
C THR A 41 -1.17 -1.87 -8.28
N PRO A 42 -0.86 -1.67 -6.98
CA PRO A 42 -0.85 -0.34 -6.41
C PRO A 42 0.02 0.57 -7.25
N ALA A 43 -0.46 1.78 -7.55
CA ALA A 43 0.33 2.75 -8.28
C ALA A 43 1.70 2.94 -7.59
N PRO A 44 2.81 3.05 -8.35
CA PRO A 44 4.10 3.40 -7.78
C PRO A 44 4.00 4.83 -7.26
N ARG A 45 3.59 4.97 -6.00
CA ARG A 45 3.68 6.23 -5.26
C ARG A 45 5.12 6.41 -4.82
N PRO A 46 5.68 7.63 -4.88
CA PRO A 46 6.92 7.94 -4.21
C PRO A 46 6.83 7.42 -2.77
N GLU A 47 7.86 6.70 -2.31
CA GLU A 47 7.91 6.19 -0.93
C GLU A 47 7.80 7.35 0.09
N HIS A 48 8.12 8.56 -0.37
CA HIS A 48 8.24 9.81 0.37
C HIS A 48 7.40 10.95 -0.23
N GLY A 49 6.08 10.75 -0.33
CA GLY A 49 5.19 11.79 -0.87
C GLY A 49 4.90 12.95 0.10
N ILE A 50 5.10 12.74 1.40
CA ILE A 50 4.74 13.69 2.46
C ILE A 50 6.01 14.30 3.05
N CYS A 51 5.98 15.61 3.28
CA CYS A 51 7.04 16.37 3.93
C CYS A 51 6.57 16.99 5.25
N VAL A 52 7.41 16.90 6.28
CA VAL A 52 7.24 17.61 7.55
C VAL A 52 7.69 19.06 7.39
N LEU A 53 6.75 20.00 7.51
CA LEU A 53 7.00 21.42 7.33
C LEU A 53 7.37 22.13 8.64
N ALA A 54 6.72 21.75 9.74
CA ALA A 54 6.94 22.35 11.05
C ALA A 54 6.53 21.38 12.17
N LEU A 55 7.13 21.57 13.33
CA LEU A 55 6.76 20.91 14.59
C LEU A 55 6.50 22.01 15.61
N GLU A 56 5.34 21.96 16.25
CA GLU A 56 4.89 22.99 17.18
C GLU A 56 4.52 22.35 18.50
N ALA A 57 5.09 22.83 19.60
CA ALA A 57 4.62 22.49 20.92
C ALA A 57 3.17 22.97 21.08
N SER A 58 2.30 22.11 21.63
CA SER A 58 0.90 22.44 21.82
C SER A 58 0.40 21.85 23.13
N GLY A 59 0.18 22.72 24.12
CA GLY A 59 -0.38 22.31 25.42
C GLY A 59 -1.81 21.78 25.36
N SER A 60 -2.51 21.90 24.22
CA SER A 60 -3.85 21.36 24.02
C SER A 60 -3.87 20.03 23.24
N ALA A 61 -2.77 19.68 22.56
CA ALA A 61 -2.69 18.42 21.85
C ALA A 61 -2.43 17.27 22.84
N ARG A 62 -3.04 16.10 22.63
CA ARG A 62 -2.91 14.98 23.58
C ARG A 62 -1.46 14.52 23.80
N GLY A 63 -0.63 14.57 22.75
CA GLY A 63 0.81 14.25 22.86
C GLY A 63 1.71 15.47 22.97
N GLY A 64 1.16 16.65 23.30
CA GLY A 64 1.92 17.87 23.57
C GLY A 64 2.56 18.54 22.34
N GLN A 65 2.40 17.97 21.15
CA GLN A 65 3.01 18.47 19.91
C GLN A 65 2.07 18.32 18.73
N ARG A 66 2.17 19.24 17.76
CA ARG A 66 1.52 19.20 16.45
C ARG A 66 2.58 19.15 15.36
N VAL A 67 2.24 18.49 14.26
CA VAL A 67 3.07 18.42 13.06
C VAL A 67 2.32 19.00 11.87
N TRP A 68 2.96 19.90 11.15
CA TRP A 68 2.47 20.41 9.88
C TRP A 68 3.01 19.57 8.74
N LEU A 69 2.12 19.02 7.93
CA LEU A 69 2.43 18.13 6.82
C LEU A 69 1.91 18.69 5.50
N GLN A 70 2.64 18.39 4.43
CA GLN A 70 2.19 18.61 3.06
C GLN A 70 2.51 17.40 2.21
N GLY A 71 1.56 16.96 1.40
CA GLY A 71 1.70 15.80 0.55
C GLY A 71 0.35 15.09 0.31
N PRO A 72 0.38 13.89 -0.29
CA PRO A 72 -0.82 13.08 -0.46
C PRO A 72 -1.32 12.58 0.89
N ASP A 73 -2.63 12.38 1.00
CA ASP A 73 -3.30 11.67 2.11
C ASP A 73 -3.14 12.33 3.51
N VAL A 74 -2.51 13.51 3.62
CA VAL A 74 -2.31 14.23 4.90
C VAL A 74 -3.61 14.75 5.52
N ASP A 75 -4.61 15.00 4.69
CA ASP A 75 -5.91 15.56 5.05
C ASP A 75 -6.96 14.49 5.37
N LEU A 76 -6.65 13.21 5.20
CA LEU A 76 -7.50 12.10 5.61
C LEU A 76 -7.97 12.29 7.06
N GLU A 77 -9.21 11.93 7.36
CA GLU A 77 -9.78 12.09 8.69
C GLU A 77 -9.42 10.93 9.63
N GLY A 78 -9.26 11.23 10.91
CA GLY A 78 -8.92 10.23 11.92
C GLY A 78 -7.42 10.08 12.17
N SER A 79 -7.05 8.95 12.77
CA SER A 79 -5.70 8.72 13.29
C SER A 79 -4.96 7.69 12.44
N TYR A 80 -3.71 7.98 12.12
CA TYR A 80 -2.88 7.17 11.23
C TYR A 80 -1.44 7.07 11.70
N SER A 81 -0.74 6.04 11.23
CA SER A 81 0.71 5.99 11.37
C SER A 81 1.38 6.82 10.29
N PHE A 82 2.50 7.44 10.64
CA PHE A 82 3.40 8.12 9.73
C PHE A 82 4.76 7.44 9.77
N ILE A 83 5.18 6.88 8.63
CA ILE A 83 6.48 6.26 8.47
C ILE A 83 7.38 7.25 7.73
N PHE A 84 8.54 7.57 8.31
CA PHE A 84 9.45 8.58 7.79
C PHE A 84 10.89 8.07 7.74
N ASP A 85 11.70 8.66 6.87
CA ASP A 85 13.10 8.29 6.64
C ASP A 85 13.34 6.83 6.23
N ALA A 86 12.32 6.16 5.66
CA ALA A 86 12.45 4.81 5.13
C ALA A 86 13.05 4.84 3.71
N PRO A 87 14.27 4.36 3.42
CA PRO A 87 14.81 4.47 2.06
C PRO A 87 13.95 3.72 1.01
N ASP A 88 13.29 2.62 1.42
CA ASP A 88 12.34 1.88 0.60
C ASP A 88 11.32 1.11 1.47
N ARG A 89 10.36 0.40 0.83
CA ARG A 89 9.37 -0.42 1.55
C ARG A 89 9.94 -1.63 2.27
N LEU A 90 11.02 -2.21 1.75
CA LEU A 90 11.62 -3.41 2.34
C LEU A 90 12.25 -3.07 3.69
N THR A 91 12.80 -1.87 3.81
CA THR A 91 13.49 -1.33 4.99
C THR A 91 12.58 -0.50 5.91
N GLN A 92 11.30 -0.33 5.59
CA GLN A 92 10.36 0.49 6.38
C GLN A 92 10.24 0.07 7.85
N HIS A 93 10.51 -1.19 8.17
CA HIS A 93 10.45 -1.70 9.54
C HIS A 93 11.57 -1.15 10.42
N LEU A 94 12.65 -0.65 9.80
CA LEU A 94 13.77 0.04 10.45
C LEU A 94 13.57 1.56 10.47
N ALA A 95 12.54 2.06 9.80
CA ALA A 95 12.30 3.49 9.63
C ALA A 95 11.66 4.14 10.86
N GLY A 96 11.73 5.47 10.87
CA GLY A 96 11.04 6.29 11.86
C GLY A 96 9.53 6.09 11.78
N HIS A 97 8.88 6.12 12.95
CA HIS A 97 7.45 5.90 13.06
C HIS A 97 6.84 6.79 14.13
N ALA A 98 5.81 7.53 13.73
CA ALA A 98 4.99 8.35 14.61
C ALA A 98 3.51 8.00 14.44
N ARG A 99 2.76 8.11 15.54
CA ARG A 99 1.30 8.04 15.53
C ARG A 99 0.74 9.45 15.46
N LEU A 100 -0.01 9.72 14.41
CA LEU A 100 -0.65 11.00 14.19
C LEU A 100 -2.14 10.90 14.51
N GLY A 101 -2.61 11.79 15.36
CA GLY A 101 -4.01 11.95 15.72
C GLY A 101 -4.82 12.64 14.64
N PRO A 102 -6.02 13.17 14.96
CA PRO A 102 -6.86 13.84 14.00
C PRO A 102 -6.20 15.10 13.42
N VAL A 103 -6.77 15.56 12.29
CA VAL A 103 -6.47 16.87 11.74
C VAL A 103 -7.04 17.94 12.66
N VAL A 104 -6.20 18.88 13.08
CA VAL A 104 -6.59 19.99 13.97
C VAL A 104 -6.58 21.34 13.28
N ASP A 105 -5.87 21.47 12.15
CA ASP A 105 -5.89 22.68 11.34
C ASP A 105 -5.57 22.37 9.87
N ARG A 106 -6.02 23.24 8.96
CA ARG A 106 -5.80 23.14 7.51
C ARG A 106 -5.62 24.52 6.90
N VAL A 107 -4.54 24.70 6.14
CA VAL A 107 -4.26 25.93 5.38
C VAL A 107 -4.17 25.60 3.90
N ARG A 108 -4.98 26.28 3.08
CA ARG A 108 -4.83 26.20 1.62
C ARG A 108 -3.69 27.08 1.16
N THR A 109 -2.85 26.55 0.28
CA THR A 109 -1.74 27.25 -0.34
C THR A 109 -1.80 27.11 -1.86
N ARG A 110 -0.99 27.87 -2.58
CA ARG A 110 -0.88 27.75 -4.05
C ARG A 110 -0.43 26.35 -4.49
N THR A 111 0.29 25.61 -3.65
CA THR A 111 0.85 24.29 -3.98
C THR A 111 0.06 23.12 -3.38
N GLY A 112 -1.12 23.37 -2.80
CA GLY A 112 -1.99 22.34 -2.22
C GLY A 112 -2.42 22.68 -0.79
N VAL A 113 -2.84 21.66 -0.04
CA VAL A 113 -3.24 21.79 1.37
C VAL A 113 -2.06 21.48 2.30
N ARG A 114 -1.90 22.31 3.34
CA ARG A 114 -1.05 22.03 4.49
C ARG A 114 -1.94 21.68 5.66
N VAL A 115 -1.58 20.65 6.40
CA VAL A 115 -2.43 20.09 7.44
C VAL A 115 -1.65 19.98 8.73
N ALA A 116 -2.21 20.51 9.82
CA ALA A 116 -1.71 20.25 11.16
C ALA A 116 -2.40 19.02 11.73
N ARG A 117 -1.61 18.06 12.20
CA ARG A 117 -2.08 16.87 12.92
C ARG A 117 -1.45 16.83 14.30
N GLU A 118 -2.18 16.30 15.27
CA GLU A 118 -1.59 16.05 16.58
C GLU A 118 -0.57 14.90 16.49
N VAL A 119 0.57 15.06 17.16
CA VAL A 119 1.53 13.96 17.35
C VAL A 119 1.14 13.27 18.64
N MET A 120 0.72 12.01 18.56
CA MET A 120 0.32 11.21 19.73
C MET A 120 1.53 10.56 20.38
N SER A 121 2.41 10.01 19.56
CA SER A 121 3.67 9.42 19.99
C SER A 121 4.65 9.34 18.82
N VAL A 122 5.94 9.32 19.14
CA VAL A 122 7.00 8.90 18.21
C VAL A 122 7.57 7.61 18.78
N GLU A 123 7.33 6.49 18.11
CA GLU A 123 7.68 5.16 18.61
C GLU A 123 9.09 4.74 18.17
N ARG A 124 9.55 5.25 17.02
CA ARG A 124 10.90 5.02 16.51
C ARG A 124 11.43 6.25 15.77
N GLY A 125 12.74 6.44 15.85
CA GLY A 125 13.44 7.53 15.18
C GLY A 125 13.14 8.90 15.79
N GLU A 126 13.57 9.95 15.08
CA GLU A 126 13.38 11.34 15.49
C GLU A 126 12.57 12.10 14.44
N LEU A 127 11.34 12.47 14.79
CA LEU A 127 10.49 13.27 13.93
C LEU A 127 11.04 14.70 13.89
N ARG A 128 11.48 15.15 12.71
CA ARG A 128 12.11 16.47 12.50
C ARG A 128 11.55 17.19 11.28
N VAL A 129 11.72 18.50 11.24
CA VAL A 129 11.39 19.31 10.05
C VAL A 129 12.22 18.84 8.86
N GLY A 130 11.59 18.76 7.69
CA GLY A 130 12.17 18.25 6.45
C GLY A 130 12.16 16.71 6.34
N ALA A 131 11.74 15.98 7.38
CA ALA A 131 11.58 14.54 7.28
C ALA A 131 10.54 14.21 6.19
N LEU A 132 10.86 13.20 5.38
CA LEU A 132 9.97 12.75 4.32
C LEU A 132 9.40 11.38 4.66
N GLY A 133 8.16 11.14 4.25
CA GLY A 133 7.47 9.91 4.63
C GLY A 133 6.14 9.69 3.92
N ARG A 134 5.34 8.82 4.53
CA ARG A 134 4.01 8.44 4.07
C ARG A 134 3.09 8.12 5.24
N ILE A 135 1.80 8.38 5.04
CA ILE A 135 0.74 7.96 5.95
C ILE A 135 0.34 6.51 5.65
N THR A 136 0.09 5.73 6.69
CA THR A 136 -0.35 4.33 6.59
C THR A 136 -1.54 4.05 7.51
N GLY A 137 -2.39 3.12 7.08
CA GLY A 137 -3.62 2.74 7.79
C GLY A 137 -3.42 1.81 8.99
N TRP A 138 -2.22 1.25 9.20
CA TRP A 138 -1.95 0.45 10.40
C TRP A 138 -1.67 1.38 11.58
N TRP A 139 -2.29 1.14 12.73
CA TRP A 139 -2.05 1.94 13.94
C TRP A 139 -1.04 1.28 14.89
N TYR A 140 -1.08 -0.05 14.95
CA TYR A 140 -0.17 -0.88 15.73
C TYR A 140 0.86 -1.50 14.80
N THR A 141 2.13 -1.41 15.20
CA THR A 141 3.24 -2.05 14.48
C THR A 141 3.57 -3.43 15.04
N GLU A 142 3.20 -3.68 16.30
CA GLU A 142 3.53 -4.90 17.03
C GLU A 142 2.26 -5.47 17.70
N PRO A 143 1.97 -6.77 17.56
CA PRO A 143 0.82 -7.41 18.21
C PRO A 143 0.81 -7.27 19.74
N GLU A 144 1.98 -7.16 20.36
CA GLU A 144 2.18 -6.95 21.79
C GLU A 144 1.52 -5.67 22.28
N GLN A 145 1.39 -4.66 21.41
CA GLN A 145 0.68 -3.41 21.72
C GLN A 145 -0.83 -3.62 21.93
N LEU A 146 -1.35 -4.78 21.54
CA LEU A 146 -2.73 -5.22 21.77
C LEU A 146 -2.83 -6.21 22.96
N GLY A 147 -1.74 -6.44 23.69
CA GLY A 147 -1.69 -7.36 24.83
C GLY A 147 -1.57 -8.83 24.45
N TYR A 148 -1.25 -9.14 23.18
CA TYR A 148 -0.99 -10.52 22.78
C TYR A 148 0.48 -10.86 22.96
N GLU A 149 0.74 -12.05 23.52
CA GLU A 149 2.06 -12.65 23.41
C GLU A 149 2.30 -13.03 21.95
N SER A 150 3.40 -12.54 21.37
CA SER A 150 3.72 -12.85 20.01
C SER A 150 5.21 -13.08 19.76
N THR A 151 5.52 -13.71 18.64
CA THR A 151 6.89 -14.01 18.24
C THR A 151 7.06 -13.68 16.76
N ARG A 152 8.01 -12.81 16.41
CA ARG A 152 8.31 -12.54 15.00
C ARG A 152 8.97 -13.77 14.39
N VAL A 153 8.47 -14.22 13.25
CA VAL A 153 9.01 -15.39 12.53
C VAL A 153 9.43 -15.00 11.11
N ALA A 154 10.56 -15.54 10.67
CA ALA A 154 11.01 -15.49 9.29
C ALA A 154 10.49 -16.74 8.56
N LEU A 155 9.91 -16.54 7.39
CA LEU A 155 9.31 -17.58 6.57
C LEU A 155 10.08 -17.67 5.25
N PRO A 156 10.75 -18.79 4.96
CA PRO A 156 11.39 -18.97 3.67
C PRO A 156 10.31 -19.09 2.58
N LEU A 157 10.34 -18.19 1.59
CA LEU A 157 9.46 -18.20 0.43
C LEU A 157 10.31 -18.32 -0.84
N PRO A 158 9.73 -18.80 -1.97
CA PRO A 158 10.46 -18.90 -3.23
C PRO A 158 11.07 -17.57 -3.71
N GLY A 159 10.48 -16.42 -3.32
CA GLY A 159 10.94 -15.08 -3.67
C GLY A 159 11.82 -14.38 -2.61
N GLY A 160 12.24 -15.09 -1.55
CA GLY A 160 13.04 -14.53 -0.45
C GLY A 160 12.43 -14.80 0.92
N VAL A 161 12.85 -14.04 1.93
CA VAL A 161 12.34 -14.19 3.30
C VAL A 161 11.09 -13.33 3.48
N GLY A 162 9.96 -13.97 3.77
CA GLY A 162 8.77 -13.31 4.29
C GLY A 162 8.87 -13.15 5.81
N TRP A 163 8.19 -12.14 6.36
CA TRP A 163 8.10 -11.93 7.80
C TRP A 163 6.66 -12.08 8.27
N GLY A 164 6.50 -12.67 9.46
CA GLY A 164 5.20 -12.90 10.08
C GLY A 164 5.27 -12.88 11.60
N TRP A 165 4.12 -13.08 12.23
CA TRP A 165 3.94 -13.09 13.67
C TRP A 165 3.21 -14.34 14.16
N VAL A 166 3.96 -15.08 14.96
CA VAL A 166 3.66 -15.90 16.13
C VAL A 166 2.57 -15.52 17.14
N ILE A 167 1.31 -15.20 16.84
CA ILE A 167 0.40 -14.65 17.87
C ILE A 167 -0.26 -15.76 18.70
N ARG A 168 -0.03 -15.79 20.02
CA ARG A 168 -0.73 -16.66 20.97
C ARG A 168 -2.08 -16.05 21.39
N PRO A 169 -3.22 -16.74 21.17
CA PRO A 169 -4.52 -16.23 21.59
C PRO A 169 -4.68 -16.34 23.11
N ALA A 170 -5.44 -15.42 23.69
CA ALA A 170 -5.77 -15.46 25.11
C ALA A 170 -6.56 -16.71 25.51
N HIS A 171 -7.36 -17.26 24.60
CA HIS A 171 -8.16 -18.48 24.80
C HIS A 171 -7.86 -19.49 23.69
N PRO A 172 -6.79 -20.29 23.82
CA PRO A 172 -6.42 -21.27 22.81
C PRO A 172 -7.42 -22.43 22.76
N VAL A 173 -7.81 -22.83 21.53
CA VAL A 173 -8.58 -24.06 21.28
C VAL A 173 -7.65 -25.05 20.60
N ALA A 174 -7.47 -26.22 21.21
CA ALA A 174 -6.57 -27.25 20.70
C ALA A 174 -6.91 -27.64 19.25
N GLY A 175 -5.87 -27.77 18.42
CA GLY A 175 -5.98 -28.21 17.02
C GLY A 175 -6.54 -27.18 16.04
N ARG A 176 -6.83 -25.93 16.46
CA ARG A 176 -7.35 -24.88 15.58
C ARG A 176 -6.30 -23.85 15.21
N TRP A 177 -6.29 -23.50 13.93
CA TRP A 177 -5.34 -22.55 13.34
C TRP A 177 -6.10 -21.53 12.50
N ALA A 178 -5.64 -20.30 12.51
CA ALA A 178 -6.09 -19.26 11.61
C ALA A 178 -4.86 -18.59 11.00
N VAL A 179 -4.80 -18.57 9.66
CA VAL A 179 -3.79 -17.83 8.91
C VAL A 179 -4.51 -16.67 8.24
N SER A 180 -4.18 -15.44 8.63
CA SER A 180 -4.71 -14.25 7.96
C SER A 180 -3.60 -13.64 7.11
N PRO A 181 -3.69 -13.69 5.78
CA PRO A 181 -2.84 -12.90 4.91
C PRO A 181 -3.40 -11.48 4.83
N HIS A 182 -2.68 -10.51 5.41
CA HIS A 182 -2.79 -9.11 5.01
C HIS A 182 -1.49 -8.70 4.36
N ILE A 183 -1.54 -7.73 3.44
CA ILE A 183 -0.42 -7.21 2.62
C ILE A 183 0.83 -6.76 3.42
N ALA A 184 0.82 -6.86 4.76
CA ALA A 184 1.97 -6.57 5.62
C ALA A 184 2.25 -7.61 6.73
N PHE A 185 1.38 -8.58 7.00
CA PHE A 185 1.58 -9.50 8.14
C PHE A 185 0.96 -10.86 7.91
N MET A 186 1.75 -11.93 8.11
CA MET A 186 1.29 -13.31 8.20
C MET A 186 1.20 -13.70 9.68
N LYS A 187 -0.01 -13.97 10.18
CA LYS A 187 -0.25 -14.43 11.55
C LYS A 187 -0.14 -15.96 11.59
N LEU A 188 0.79 -16.51 12.36
CA LEU A 188 0.90 -17.93 12.71
C LEU A 188 0.78 -18.03 14.24
N THR A 189 0.10 -19.04 14.75
CA THR A 189 -0.14 -19.23 16.20
C THR A 189 0.42 -20.60 16.58
N MET A 190 1.64 -20.70 17.12
CA MET A 190 2.23 -21.99 17.54
C MET A 190 2.21 -22.17 19.06
N ASN A 191 1.96 -23.41 19.48
CA ASN A 191 2.34 -23.94 20.79
C ASN A 191 3.14 -25.24 20.52
N LEU A 192 4.41 -25.28 20.93
CA LEU A 192 5.20 -26.50 21.00
C LEU A 192 4.95 -27.08 22.39
N GLY A 193 4.37 -28.29 22.42
CA GLY A 193 4.29 -29.10 23.63
C GLY A 193 5.66 -29.59 24.07
#